data_AF-A0A246F300-F1
#
_entry.id   AF-A0A246F300-F1
#
_cell.length_a   1.000
_cell.length_b   1.000
_cell.length_c   1.000
_cell.angle_alpha   90.00
_cell.angle_beta   90.00
_cell.angle_gamma   90.00
#
_symmetry.space_group_name_H-M   'P 1'
#
loop_
_entity.id
_entity.type
_entity.pdbx_description
1 polymer ?
#
loop_
_entity_poly.entity_id
_entity_poly.type
_entity_poly.pdbx_seq_one_letter_code
_entity_poly.pdbx_strand_id
1 'polypeptide(L)' 'VEVRPPWDGVGEHTRFPIARLRYTKSTGQWAIYWRDRNLRFHRYDSIEASPHVDDLLAEIEADPTGIFWG' A
#
# COMPACT_ATOMS: atom_id res chain seq x y z
N VAL A 1 6.26 1.56 -4.99
CA VAL A 1 7.51 1.27 -4.25
C VAL A 1 8.51 2.35 -4.59
N GLU A 2 8.71 3.30 -3.67
CA GLU A 2 9.85 4.20 -3.71
C GLU A 2 11.06 3.42 -3.19
N VAL A 3 12.08 3.23 -4.04
CA VAL A 3 13.35 2.60 -3.66
C VAL A 3 14.37 3.71 -3.45
N ARG A 4 14.82 3.92 -2.20
CA ARG A 4 16.01 4.72 -1.94
C ARG A 4 17.23 3.81 -1.87
N PRO A 5 18.27 4.06 -2.67
CA PRO A 5 19.50 3.30 -2.56
C PRO A 5 20.09 3.50 -1.15
N PRO A 6 20.63 2.44 -0.54
CA PRO A 6 21.36 2.57 0.71
C PRO A 6 22.59 3.46 0.49
N TRP A 7 22.85 4.38 1.42
CA TRP A 7 23.95 5.35 1.29
C TRP A 7 25.36 4.71 1.21
N ASP A 8 25.46 3.42 1.56
CA ASP A 8 26.71 2.65 1.64
C ASP A 8 26.73 1.40 0.72
N GLY A 9 25.69 1.17 -0.09
CA GLY A 9 25.69 0.08 -1.09
C GLY A 9 25.64 -1.37 -0.56
N VAL A 10 25.65 -1.60 0.76
CA VAL A 10 25.71 -2.95 1.39
C VAL A 10 24.47 -3.28 2.24
N GLY A 11 23.36 -2.55 2.08
CA GLY A 11 22.13 -2.75 2.87
C GLY A 11 20.98 -3.38 2.10
N GLU A 12 20.17 -4.23 2.76
CA GLU A 12 18.84 -4.60 2.26
C GLU A 12 18.04 -3.34 1.89
N HIS A 13 17.42 -3.35 0.71
CA HIS A 13 16.59 -2.24 0.25
C HIS A 13 15.58 -1.90 1.34
N THR A 14 15.58 -0.64 1.81
CA THR A 14 14.56 -0.19 2.76
C THR A 14 13.23 -0.11 2.04
N ARG A 15 12.46 -1.20 2.10
CA ARG A 15 11.09 -1.29 1.60
C ARG A 15 10.23 -0.47 2.57
N PHE A 16 9.92 0.77 2.22
CA PHE A 16 8.89 1.50 2.94
C PHE A 16 7.53 1.01 2.43
N PRO A 17 6.71 0.33 3.25
CA PRO A 17 5.37 -0.06 2.83
C PRO A 17 4.51 1.21 2.72
N ILE A 18 4.27 1.66 1.49
CA ILE A 18 3.42 2.81 1.18
C ILE A 18 1.93 2.41 1.30
N ALA A 19 1.62 1.16 0.93
CA ALA A 19 0.32 0.52 1.08
C ALA A 19 0.36 -0.62 2.12
N ARG A 20 -0.72 -0.79 2.87
CA ARG A 20 -0.96 -1.93 3.75
C ARG A 20 -2.35 -2.51 3.49
N LEU A 21 -2.39 -3.76 3.05
CA LEU A 21 -3.63 -4.53 2.92
C LEU A 21 -4.02 -5.12 4.29
N ARG A 22 -5.27 -4.94 4.70
CA ARG A 22 -5.81 -5.50 5.94
C ARG A 22 -7.03 -6.35 5.65
N TYR A 23 -6.99 -7.60 6.08
CA TYR A 23 -8.12 -8.51 6.02
C TYR A 23 -9.01 -8.39 7.26
N THR A 24 -10.30 -8.18 7.04
CA THR A 24 -11.33 -8.14 8.08
C THR A 24 -12.08 -9.47 8.09
N LYS A 25 -11.75 -10.35 9.02
CA LYS A 25 -12.38 -11.68 9.15
C LYS A 25 -13.90 -11.64 9.39
N SER A 26 -14.40 -10.57 10.02
CA SER A 26 -15.83 -10.42 10.31
C SER A 26 -16.67 -10.13 9.08
N THR A 27 -16.11 -9.46 8.06
CA THR A 27 -16.82 -9.17 6.79
C THR A 27 -16.29 -9.99 5.62
N GLY A 28 -15.16 -10.69 5.79
CA GLY A 28 -14.49 -11.43 4.72
C GLY A 28 -13.85 -10.52 3.67
N GLN A 29 -13.63 -9.24 3.98
CA GLN A 29 -13.16 -8.25 3.02
C GLN A 29 -11.74 -7.77 3.34
N TRP A 30 -11.03 -7.42 2.29
CA TRP A 30 -9.75 -6.75 2.33
C TRP A 30 -9.94 -5.24 2.14
N ALA A 31 -9.18 -4.45 2.87
CA ALA A 31 -9.14 -3.00 2.71
C ALA A 31 -7.70 -2.53 2.59
N ILE A 32 -7.46 -1.52 1.73
CA ILE A 32 -6.17 -0.88 1.59
C ILE A 32 -6.07 0.27 2.59
N TYR A 33 -4.90 0.39 3.22
CA TYR A 33 -4.52 1.54 4.02
C TYR A 33 -3.27 2.16 3.43
N TRP A 34 -3.28 3.46 3.19
CA TRP A 34 -2.12 4.22 2.75
C TRP A 34 -1.54 5.02 3.92
N ARG A 35 -0.25 5.26 3.89
CA ARG A 35 0.45 6.03 4.93
C ARG A 35 0.61 7.48 4.48
N ASP A 36 0.17 8.44 5.29
CA ASP A 36 0.40 9.86 5.01
C ASP A 36 1.83 10.29 5.39
N ARG A 37 2.18 11.53 5.02
CA ARG A 37 3.46 12.16 5.37
C ARG A 37 3.73 12.26 6.88
N ASN A 38 2.69 12.16 7.71
CA ASN A 38 2.79 12.16 9.17
C ASN A 38 2.82 10.74 9.76
N LEU A 39 3.04 9.73 8.93
CA LEU A 39 3.14 8.32 9.32
C LEU A 39 1.82 7.70 9.83
N ARG A 40 0.68 8.33 9.58
CA ARG A 40 -0.65 7.85 9.94
C ARG A 40 -1.21 6.98 8.83
N PHE A 41 -1.90 5.91 9.22
CA PHE A 41 -2.59 5.04 8.27
C PHE A 41 -4.01 5.55 8.03
N HIS A 42 -4.32 5.85 6.78
CA HIS A 42 -5.64 6.24 6.32
C HIS A 42 -6.22 5.11 5.48
N ARG A 43 -7.54 4.90 5.58
CA ARG A 43 -8.22 3.99 4.67
C ARG A 43 -8.14 4.58 3.27
N TYR A 44 -7.88 3.73 2.28
CA TYR A 44 -7.97 4.13 0.89
C TYR A 44 -9.43 3.99 0.47
N ASP A 45 -10.13 5.11 0.36
CA ASP A 45 -11.56 5.15 0.05
C ASP A 45 -11.86 5.07 -1.46
N SER A 46 -10.82 5.11 -2.31
CA SER A 46 -10.98 5.01 -3.78
C SER A 46 -11.43 3.62 -4.24
N ILE A 47 -11.20 2.59 -3.42
CA ILE A 47 -11.70 1.23 -3.66
C ILE A 47 -12.39 0.74 -2.40
N GLU A 48 -13.57 0.16 -2.59
CA GLU A 48 -14.32 -0.44 -1.48
C GLU A 48 -13.61 -1.69 -0.96
N ALA A 49 -13.98 -2.12 0.25
CA ALA A 49 -13.39 -3.31 0.82
C ALA A 49 -13.87 -4.55 0.03
N SER A 50 -12.99 -5.16 -0.76
CA SER A 50 -13.31 -6.31 -1.62
C SER A 50 -12.87 -7.61 -0.96
N PRO A 51 -13.63 -8.72 -1.07
CA PRO A 51 -13.13 -10.04 -0.69
C PRO A 51 -11.97 -10.52 -1.58
N HIS A 52 -11.82 -9.93 -2.78
CA HIS A 52 -10.77 -10.25 -3.72
C HIS A 52 -9.56 -9.35 -3.49
N VAL A 53 -8.45 -9.95 -3.05
CA VAL A 53 -7.19 -9.24 -2.85
C VAL A 53 -6.54 -8.84 -4.17
N ASP A 54 -6.80 -9.60 -5.25
CA ASP A 54 -6.27 -9.35 -6.59
C ASP A 54 -6.73 -8.01 -7.15
N ASP A 55 -8.01 -7.64 -6.99
CA ASP A 55 -8.53 -6.34 -7.42
C ASP A 55 -7.82 -5.18 -6.71
N LEU A 56 -7.57 -5.35 -5.41
CA LEU A 56 -6.86 -4.37 -4.59
C LEU A 56 -5.38 -4.28 -4.97
N LEU A 57 -4.78 -5.40 -5.37
CA LEU A 57 -3.39 -5.46 -5.82
C LEU A 57 -3.23 -4.77 -7.19
N ALA A 58 -4.16 -5.02 -8.11
CA ALA A 58 -4.20 -4.38 -9.42
C ALA A 58 -4.40 -2.87 -9.31
N GLU A 59 -5.25 -2.40 -8.38
CA GLU A 59 -5.42 -0.97 -8.10
C GLU A 59 -4.14 -0.34 -7.53
N ILE A 60 -3.46 -1.05 -6.62
CA ILE A 60 -2.16 -0.61 -6.11
C ILE A 60 -1.15 -0.55 -7.26
N GLU A 61 -1.10 -1.55 -8.14
CA GLU A 61 -0.15 -1.61 -9.26
C GLU A 61 -0.43 -0.54 -10.33
N ALA A 62 -1.71 -0.26 -10.63
CA ALA A 62 -2.12 0.79 -11.54
C ALA A 62 -1.83 2.19 -10.99
N ASP A 63 -1.92 2.38 -9.68
CA ASP A 63 -1.68 3.63 -8.93
C ASP A 63 -2.15 4.89 -9.67
N PRO A 64 -3.44 5.00 -9.98
CA PRO A 64 -3.98 6.15 -10.71
C PRO A 64 -3.79 7.48 -9.96
N THR A 65 -3.59 7.42 -8.63
CA THR A 65 -3.36 8.59 -7.79
C THR A 65 -1.89 8.96 -7.62
N GLY A 66 -0.95 8.11 -8.05
CA GLY A 66 0.49 8.32 -7.87
C GLY A 66 0.94 8.25 -6.40
N ILE A 67 0.08 7.77 -5.49
CA ILE A 67 0.34 7.75 -4.05
C ILE A 67 1.25 6.56 -3.69
N PHE A 68 1.26 5.50 -4.50
CA PHE A 68 1.97 4.24 -4.20
C PHE A 68 3.33 4.08 -4.92
N TRP A 69 3.51 4.65 -6.12
CA TRP A 69 4.74 4.57 -6.93
C TRP A 69 5.24 5.93 -7.46
N GLY A 70 4.64 7.05 -7.04
CA GLY A 70 5.13 8.39 -7.35
C GLY A 70 6.59 8.63 -6.95
#